data_AF-A0A3A2Z2X9-F1
#
_entry.id   AF-A0A3A2Z2X9-F1
#
_cell.length_a   1.000
_cell.length_b   1.000
_cell.length_c   1.000
_cell.angle_alpha   90.00
_cell.angle_beta   90.00
_cell.angle_gamma   90.00
#
_symmetry.space_group_name_H-M   'P 1'
#
loop_
_entity.id
_entity.type
_entity.pdbx_description
1 polymer ?
#
loop_
_entity_poly.entity_id
_entity_poly.type
_entity_poly.pdbx_seq_one_letter_code
_entity_poly.pdbx_strand_id
1 'polypeptide(L)'
;MARPPPISIPHFAETQLQLLQQEHDADVASSSLANTAASVSASTRRTLQATGYALTGIILSQARTGLGGRIVGEFAPDPAFSTGSKKGDKNGKEGNGGGGEGTLGAHGIRVGDVVRVNDTSAGSG
;
A
#
# COMPACT_ATOMS: atom_id res chain seq x y z
N MET A 1 42.48 32.69 -13.41
CA MET A 1 41.59 31.62 -13.90
C MET A 1 40.23 32.21 -14.19
N ALA A 2 39.61 31.91 -15.34
CA ALA A 2 38.32 32.48 -15.71
C ALA A 2 37.16 31.77 -14.97
N ARG A 3 36.14 32.52 -14.55
CA ARG A 3 34.95 31.97 -13.87
C ARG A 3 34.06 31.25 -14.89
N PRO A 4 33.51 30.05 -14.57
CA PRO A 4 32.57 29.36 -15.44
C PRO A 4 31.34 30.23 -15.75
N PRO A 5 30.75 30.12 -16.95
CA PRO A 5 29.52 30.81 -17.27
C PRO A 5 28.38 30.35 -16.33
N PRO A 6 27.45 31.24 -15.97
CA PRO A 6 26.31 30.87 -15.14
C PRO A 6 25.45 29.82 -15.83
N ILE A 7 24.94 28.86 -15.05
CA ILE A 7 24.02 27.84 -15.55
C ILE A 7 22.72 28.51 -16.00
N SER A 8 22.24 28.13 -17.19
CA SER A 8 20.94 28.54 -17.69
C SER A 8 19.83 27.83 -16.90
N ILE A 9 19.07 28.60 -16.12
CA ILE A 9 17.95 28.07 -15.31
C ILE A 9 16.91 27.33 -16.17
N PRO A 10 16.47 27.86 -17.34
CA PRO A 10 15.53 27.14 -18.20
C PRO A 10 16.08 25.79 -18.68
N HIS A 11 17.34 25.77 -19.11
CA HIS A 11 17.97 24.55 -19.60
C HIS A 11 18.13 23.49 -18.50
N PHE A 12 18.50 23.92 -17.30
CA PHE A 12 18.53 23.05 -16.14
C PHE A 12 17.14 22.47 -15.84
N ALA A 13 16.11 23.31 -15.79
CA ALA A 13 14.74 22.87 -15.50
C ALA A 13 14.20 21.89 -16.55
N GLU A 14 14.42 22.16 -17.84
CA GLU A 14 14.04 21.25 -18.93
C GLU A 14 14.74 19.89 -18.79
N THR A 15 16.04 19.91 -18.48
CA THR A 15 16.81 18.68 -18.27
C THR A 15 16.27 17.90 -17.07
N GLN A 16 15.98 18.57 -15.95
CA GLN A 16 15.41 17.90 -14.77
C GLN A 16 14.04 17.29 -15.06
N LEU A 17 13.17 17.98 -15.81
CA LEU A 17 11.87 17.44 -16.20
C LEU A 17 12.00 16.20 -17.10
N GLN A 18 12.94 16.21 -18.05
CA GLN A 18 13.21 15.06 -18.91
C GLN A 18 13.72 13.85 -18.11
N LEU A 19 14.64 14.08 -17.17
CA LEU A 19 15.16 13.03 -16.29
C LEU A 19 14.05 12.46 -15.40
N LEU A 20 13.23 13.32 -14.78
CA LEU A 20 12.08 12.89 -13.97
C LEU A 20 11.07 12.07 -14.77
N GLN A 21 10.79 12.47 -16.01
CA GLN A 21 9.89 11.70 -16.89
C GLN A 21 10.48 10.32 -17.19
N GLN A 22 11.77 10.26 -17.51
CA GLN A 22 12.46 9.00 -17.78
C GLN A 22 12.47 8.06 -16.55
N GLU A 23 12.73 8.62 -15.37
CA GLU A 23 12.66 7.88 -14.09
C GLU A 23 11.25 7.36 -13.84
N HIS A 24 10.23 8.21 -14.01
CA HIS A 24 8.83 7.81 -13.84
C HIS A 24 8.43 6.66 -14.77
N ASP A 25 8.79 6.74 -16.05
CA ASP A 25 8.48 5.71 -17.04
C ASP A 25 9.18 4.38 -16.70
N ALA A 26 10.42 4.45 -16.22
CA ALA A 26 11.16 3.28 -15.75
C ALA A 26 10.53 2.65 -14.49
N ASP A 27 10.09 3.46 -13.53
CA ASP A 27 9.41 3.02 -12.32
C ASP A 27 8.09 2.31 -12.65
N VAL A 28 7.29 2.90 -13.54
CA VAL A 28 6.03 2.30 -14.01
C VAL A 28 6.28 0.99 -14.73
N ALA A 29 7.30 0.92 -15.60
CA ALA A 29 7.65 -0.31 -16.31
C ALA A 29 8.15 -1.43 -15.38
N SER A 30 8.87 -1.09 -14.31
CA SER A 30 9.36 -2.05 -13.32
C SER A 30 8.27 -2.58 -12.40
N SER A 31 7.17 -1.84 -12.26
CA SER A 31 6.03 -2.20 -11.42
C SER A 31 5.20 -3.31 -12.07
N SER A 32 5.59 -4.57 -11.88
CA SER A 32 4.82 -5.77 -12.29
C SER A 32 3.36 -5.77 -11.80
N LEU A 33 3.08 -5.03 -10.72
CA LEU A 33 1.75 -4.82 -10.15
C LEU A 33 0.89 -3.82 -10.92
N ALA A 34 1.48 -2.85 -11.63
CA ALA A 34 0.74 -1.81 -12.35
C ALA A 34 -0.14 -2.42 -13.46
N ASN A 35 0.36 -3.48 -14.10
CA ASN A 35 -0.34 -4.16 -15.19
C ASN A 35 -1.21 -5.34 -14.72
N THR A 36 -1.18 -5.69 -13.43
CA THR A 36 -2.00 -6.78 -12.88
C THR A 36 -3.37 -6.23 -12.46
N ALA A 37 -4.16 -5.81 -13.44
CA ALA A 37 -5.49 -5.24 -13.22
C ALA A 37 -6.57 -6.33 -12.99
N ALA A 38 -7.44 -6.04 -12.02
CA ALA A 38 -8.81 -6.50 -11.82
C ALA A 38 -9.12 -7.99 -11.50
N SER A 39 -8.26 -8.97 -11.79
CA SER A 39 -8.57 -10.37 -11.41
C SER A 39 -7.31 -11.17 -11.09
N VAL A 40 -6.82 -10.97 -9.86
CA VAL A 40 -5.71 -11.74 -9.34
C VAL A 40 -6.25 -12.98 -8.65
N SER A 41 -5.82 -14.16 -9.11
CA SER A 41 -6.19 -15.43 -8.48
C SER A 41 -5.86 -15.44 -6.98
N ALA A 42 -6.55 -16.28 -6.21
CA ALA A 42 -6.29 -16.40 -4.78
C ALA A 42 -4.83 -16.80 -4.48
N SER A 43 -4.21 -17.62 -5.34
CA SER A 43 -2.80 -18.01 -5.20
C SER A 43 -1.86 -16.82 -5.41
N THR A 44 -2.04 -16.04 -6.47
CA THR A 44 -1.20 -14.86 -6.73
C THR A 44 -1.33 -13.83 -5.61
N ARG A 45 -2.55 -13.58 -5.09
CA ARG A 45 -2.76 -12.71 -3.93
C ARG A 45 -1.99 -13.15 -2.69
N ARG A 46 -2.01 -14.45 -2.39
CA ARG A 46 -1.25 -15.02 -1.26
C ARG A 46 0.26 -14.88 -1.45
N THR A 47 0.76 -15.10 -2.65
CA THR A 47 2.18 -14.88 -2.97
C THR A 47 2.57 -13.42 -2.76
N LEU A 48 1.79 -12.48 -3.28
CA LEU A 48 2.06 -11.05 -3.13
C LEU A 48 2.08 -10.62 -1.65
N GLN A 49 1.16 -11.12 -0.83
CA GLN A 49 1.16 -10.86 0.61
C GLN A 49 2.39 -11.47 1.30
N ALA A 50 2.76 -12.70 0.96
CA ALA A 50 3.97 -13.33 1.52
C ALA A 50 5.24 -12.55 1.18
N THR A 51 5.28 -11.92 0.00
CA THR A 51 6.38 -11.02 -0.42
C THR A 51 6.24 -9.58 0.08
N GLY A 52 5.16 -9.24 0.78
CA GLY A 52 4.93 -7.91 1.36
C GLY A 52 4.33 -6.86 0.41
N TYR A 53 3.99 -7.24 -0.82
CA TYR A 53 3.45 -6.34 -1.86
C TYR A 53 1.93 -6.19 -1.84
N ALA A 54 1.21 -6.99 -1.05
CA ALA A 54 -0.23 -6.91 -0.92
C ALA A 54 -0.67 -7.18 0.53
N LEU A 55 -1.85 -6.68 0.87
CA LEU A 55 -2.54 -7.01 2.11
C LEU A 55 -3.94 -7.50 1.75
N THR A 56 -4.30 -8.71 2.21
CA THR A 56 -5.57 -9.37 1.90
C THR A 56 -6.31 -9.76 3.17
N GLY A 57 -7.59 -10.12 3.04
CA GLY A 57 -8.43 -10.45 4.19
C GLY A 57 -8.69 -9.23 5.08
N ILE A 58 -8.95 -8.09 4.45
CA ILE A 58 -9.29 -6.83 5.12
C ILE A 58 -10.66 -6.36 4.67
N ILE A 59 -11.36 -5.66 5.56
CA ILE A 59 -12.66 -5.03 5.31
C ILE A 59 -12.59 -3.54 5.66
N LEU A 60 -13.40 -2.73 4.97
CA LEU A 60 -13.57 -1.32 5.33
C LEU A 60 -14.34 -1.26 6.66
N SER A 61 -13.67 -0.84 7.73
CA SER A 61 -14.24 -0.70 9.08
C SER A 61 -15.04 0.60 9.20
N GLN A 62 -14.43 1.71 8.74
CA GLN A 62 -15.03 3.03 8.81
C GLN A 62 -14.54 3.90 7.65
N ALA A 63 -15.34 4.89 7.25
CA ALA A 63 -14.94 5.91 6.29
C ALA A 63 -15.45 7.27 6.73
N ARG A 64 -14.61 8.30 6.60
CA ARG A 64 -14.95 9.68 6.96
C ARG A 64 -14.37 10.67 5.97
N THR A 65 -14.94 11.87 5.89
CA THR A 65 -14.33 12.97 5.13
C THR A 65 -13.14 13.53 5.91
N GLY A 66 -11.97 13.52 5.28
CA GLY A 66 -10.72 14.07 5.78
C GLY A 66 -10.36 15.41 5.15
N LEU A 67 -9.11 15.80 5.34
CA LEU A 67 -8.57 17.07 4.86
C LEU A 67 -8.66 17.19 3.33
N GLY A 68 -9.05 18.38 2.85
CA GLY A 68 -9.19 18.64 1.41
C GLY A 68 -10.36 17.90 0.75
N GLY A 69 -11.36 17.46 1.52
CA GLY A 69 -12.56 16.79 1.01
C GLY A 69 -12.34 15.33 0.58
N ARG A 70 -11.16 14.75 0.88
CA ARG A 70 -10.85 13.35 0.54
C ARG A 70 -11.53 12.39 1.52
N ILE A 71 -11.94 11.22 1.05
CA ILE A 71 -12.43 10.16 1.92
C ILE A 71 -11.24 9.42 2.54
N VAL A 72 -11.28 9.26 3.85
CA VAL A 72 -10.32 8.47 4.63
C VAL A 72 -11.05 7.21 5.09
N GLY A 73 -10.68 6.08 4.49
CA GLY A 73 -11.13 4.76 4.91
C GLY A 73 -10.14 4.12 5.87
N GLU A 74 -10.66 3.40 6.86
CA GLU A 74 -9.87 2.57 7.77
C GLU A 74 -10.21 1.11 7.51
N PHE A 75 -9.18 0.29 7.33
CA PHE A 75 -9.33 -1.13 7.06
C PHE A 75 -8.92 -1.94 8.27
N ALA A 76 -9.77 -2.91 8.63
CA ALA A 76 -9.52 -3.85 9.70
C ALA A 76 -9.42 -5.28 9.12
N PRO A 77 -8.76 -6.22 9.80
CA PRO A 77 -8.75 -7.61 9.36
C PRO A 77 -10.16 -8.20 9.38
N ASP A 78 -10.48 -8.95 8.34
CA ASP A 78 -11.75 -9.67 8.20
C ASP A 78 -11.78 -10.87 9.18
N PRO A 79 -12.77 -10.93 10.09
CA PRO A 79 -12.93 -12.05 11.00
C PRO A 79 -13.06 -13.42 10.31
N ALA A 80 -13.55 -13.47 9.07
CA ALA A 80 -13.65 -14.72 8.30
C ALA A 80 -12.27 -15.30 7.91
N PHE A 81 -11.23 -14.46 7.88
CA PHE A 81 -9.86 -14.85 7.54
C PHE A 81 -8.96 -15.00 8.79
N SER A 82 -9.52 -14.78 9.99
CA SER A 82 -8.88 -15.05 11.29
C SER A 82 -8.67 -16.57 11.49
N THR A 83 -7.68 -17.12 10.81
CA THR A 83 -7.19 -18.47 11.06
C THR A 83 -5.93 -18.37 11.93
N GLY A 84 -6.12 -18.37 13.26
CA GLY A 84 -5.03 -18.79 14.16
C GLY A 84 -4.44 -17.78 15.13
N SER A 85 -5.22 -16.87 15.74
CA SER A 85 -4.86 -16.40 17.09
C SER A 85 -5.40 -17.40 18.10
N LYS A 86 -4.68 -18.52 18.27
CA LYS A 86 -4.85 -19.38 19.44
C LYS A 86 -4.85 -18.48 20.67
N LYS A 87 -5.90 -18.61 21.49
CA LYS A 87 -5.94 -18.51 22.96
C LYS A 87 -4.52 -18.38 23.55
N GLY A 88 -4.00 -17.16 23.59
CA GLY A 88 -2.70 -16.82 24.12
C GLY A 88 -2.86 -16.41 25.58
N ASP A 89 -2.41 -17.31 26.44
CA ASP A 89 -2.05 -17.18 27.85
C ASP A 89 -2.51 -15.94 28.63
N LYS A 90 -3.27 -16.19 29.71
CA LYS A 90 -3.50 -15.21 30.79
C LYS A 90 -2.21 -15.07 31.59
N ASN A 91 -1.23 -14.30 31.11
CA ASN A 91 -0.24 -13.74 32.01
C ASN A 91 0.30 -12.40 31.49
N GLY A 92 0.36 -11.45 32.41
CA GLY A 92 0.23 -10.02 32.12
C GLY A 92 1.39 -9.35 31.42
N LYS A 93 1.06 -8.27 30.70
CA LYS A 93 1.68 -6.95 30.89
C LYS A 93 0.78 -5.90 30.26
N GLU A 94 0.26 -5.01 31.09
CA GLU A 94 -0.49 -3.82 30.69
C GLU A 94 0.41 -2.93 29.84
N GLY A 95 0.11 -2.86 28.54
CA GLY A 95 0.76 -2.01 27.55
C GLY A 95 -0.31 -1.42 26.64
N ASN A 96 -0.94 -0.36 27.13
CA ASN A 96 -1.71 0.69 26.45
C ASN A 96 -2.16 0.44 24.98
N GLY A 97 -3.45 0.14 24.79
CA GLY A 97 -4.19 0.47 23.56
C GLY A 97 -4.98 -0.68 22.90
N GLY A 98 -6.29 -0.75 23.17
CA GLY A 98 -7.31 -1.32 22.25
C GLY A 98 -7.44 -2.84 22.20
N GLY A 99 -8.61 -3.37 22.55
CA GLY A 99 -8.84 -4.80 22.81
C GLY A 99 -8.88 -5.71 21.59
N GLY A 100 -8.34 -6.92 21.74
CA GLY A 100 -8.72 -8.13 20.98
C GLY A 100 -8.72 -8.03 19.46
N GLU A 101 -8.00 -7.07 18.89
CA GLU A 101 -8.04 -6.76 17.46
C GLU A 101 -7.24 -7.81 16.70
N GLY A 102 -7.85 -8.44 15.68
CA GLY A 102 -7.13 -9.34 14.81
C GLY A 102 -5.89 -8.64 14.25
N THR A 103 -4.77 -9.33 14.18
CA THR A 103 -3.55 -8.75 13.60
C THR A 103 -3.66 -8.78 12.08
N LEU A 104 -3.40 -7.66 11.41
CA LEU A 104 -3.24 -7.63 9.96
C LEU A 104 -2.16 -8.63 9.53
N GLY A 105 -2.34 -9.25 8.36
CA GLY A 105 -1.31 -10.10 7.77
C GLY A 105 -0.01 -9.33 7.51
N ALA A 106 1.13 -10.02 7.47
CA ALA A 106 2.42 -9.38 7.18
C ALA A 106 2.38 -8.61 5.85
N HIS A 107 2.91 -7.38 5.85
CA HIS A 107 2.92 -6.48 4.69
C HIS A 107 4.09 -5.49 4.76
N GLY A 108 4.53 -5.02 3.60
CA GLY A 108 5.57 -4.00 3.45
C GLY A 108 5.04 -2.56 3.37
N ILE A 109 3.71 -2.37 3.39
CA ILE A 109 3.05 -1.08 3.16
C ILE A 109 3.39 -0.07 4.27
N ARG A 110 3.64 1.18 3.87
CA ARG A 110 4.00 2.32 4.72
C ARG A 110 3.15 3.55 4.41
N VAL A 111 3.21 4.53 5.31
CA VAL A 111 2.56 5.83 5.10
C VAL A 111 3.22 6.53 3.92
N GLY A 112 2.40 6.99 2.98
CA GLY A 112 2.86 7.63 1.75
C GLY A 112 2.84 6.71 0.52
N ASP A 113 2.69 5.40 0.71
CA ASP A 113 2.60 4.45 -0.39
C ASP A 113 1.31 4.68 -1.21
N VAL A 114 1.45 4.60 -2.54
CA VAL A 114 0.31 4.59 -3.46
C VAL A 114 -0.17 3.15 -3.60
N VAL A 115 -1.39 2.88 -3.12
CA VAL A 115 -1.98 1.54 -3.13
C VAL A 115 -3.23 1.50 -3.99
N ARG A 116 -3.49 0.34 -4.60
CA ARG A 116 -4.77 0.02 -5.23
C ARG A 116 -5.57 -0.90 -4.30
N VAL A 117 -6.82 -0.56 -4.06
CA VAL A 117 -7.78 -1.41 -3.34
C VAL A 117 -8.68 -2.08 -4.37
N ASN A 118 -8.82 -3.41 -4.29
CA ASN A 118 -9.70 -4.19 -5.16
C ASN A 118 -10.64 -5.02 -4.30
N ASP A 119 -11.91 -5.08 -4.69
CA ASP A 119 -12.86 -6.01 -4.07
C ASP A 119 -12.49 -7.44 -4.42
N THR A 120 -12.62 -8.31 -3.43
CA THR A 120 -12.27 -9.73 -3.56
C THR A 120 -13.50 -10.62 -3.66
N SER A 121 -14.64 -10.10 -4.13
CA SER A 121 -15.85 -10.91 -4.30
C SER A 121 -15.52 -12.11 -5.18
N ALA A 122 -15.51 -13.29 -4.57
CA ALA A 122 -15.63 -14.51 -5.33
C ALA A 122 -17.02 -14.43 -5.96
N GLY A 123 -17.09 -14.41 -7.29
CA GLY A 123 -18.36 -14.31 -8.01
C GLY A 123 -19.40 -15.26 -7.42
N SER A 124 -20.56 -14.70 -7.08
CA SER A 124 -21.82 -15.42 -6.86
C SER A 124 -22.94 -14.41 -7.06
N GLY A 125 -23.37 -14.31 -8.32
CA GLY A 125 -24.41 -13.46 -8.86
C GLY A 125 -24.42 -13.62 -10.37
#